data_AF-X1P4Z5-F1
#
_entry.id   AF-X1P4Z5-F1
#
_cell.length_a   1.000
_cell.length_b   1.000
_cell.length_c   1.000
_cell.angle_alpha   90.00
_cell.angle_beta   90.00
_cell.angle_gamma   90.00
#
_symmetry.space_group_name_H-M   'P 1'
#
loop_
_entity.id
_entity.type
_entity.pdbx_description
1 polymer ?
#
loop_
_entity_poly.entity_id
_entity_poly.type
_entity_poly.pdbx_seq_one_letter_code
_entity_poly.pdbx_strand_id
1 'polypeptide(L)' 'MRVNELINIRTQDINFDNRAIVIKVQKQRKKDGKVVERRRVVPIDQGTLDMIKEYLEWRKQFPYNGDLLFPIIRQRVN' A
#
# COMPACT_ATOMS: atom_id res chain seq x y z
N MET A 1 -12.08 -3.20 2.03
CA MET A 1 -10.84 -3.49 1.28
C MET A 1 -10.69 -5.00 1.15
N ARG A 2 -10.24 -5.51 0.01
CA ARG A 2 -10.00 -6.95 -0.23
C ARG A 2 -8.58 -7.33 0.21
N VAL A 3 -8.35 -8.57 0.62
CA VAL A 3 -7.03 -9.06 1.04
C VAL A 3 -5.98 -8.87 -0.06
N ASN A 4 -6.33 -9.17 -1.32
CA ASN A 4 -5.41 -8.96 -2.45
C ASN A 4 -5.01 -7.48 -2.65
N GLU A 5 -5.86 -6.54 -2.27
CA GLU A 5 -5.50 -5.12 -2.32
C GLU A 5 -4.50 -4.80 -1.18
N LEU A 6 -4.77 -5.29 0.03
CA LEU A 6 -3.95 -5.09 1.22
C LEU A 6 -2.50 -5.54 1.04
N ILE A 7 -2.28 -6.74 0.50
CA ILE A 7 -0.93 -7.31 0.30
C ILE A 7 -0.10 -6.56 -0.74
N ASN A 8 -0.75 -5.74 -1.58
CA ASN A 8 -0.11 -4.98 -2.65
C ASN A 8 0.00 -3.48 -2.33
N ILE A 9 -0.45 -3.04 -1.13
CA ILE A 9 -0.28 -1.66 -0.69
C ILE A 9 1.20 -1.40 -0.48
N ARG A 10 1.65 -0.25 -0.97
CA ARG A 10 3.00 0.25 -0.73
C ARG A 10 2.97 1.40 0.25
N THR A 11 4.12 1.67 0.86
CA THR A 11 4.29 2.79 1.80
C THR A 11 3.92 4.12 1.13
N GLN A 12 4.26 4.29 -0.15
CA GLN A 12 3.92 5.45 -0.98
C GLN A 12 2.43 5.61 -1.32
N ASP A 13 1.62 4.55 -1.15
CA ASP A 13 0.19 4.61 -1.40
C ASP A 13 -0.57 5.24 -0.20
N ILE A 14 0.11 5.49 0.92
CA ILE A 14 -0.45 6.15 2.11
C ILE A 14 -0.28 7.67 2.00
N ASN A 15 -1.40 8.38 2.02
CA ASN A 15 -1.42 9.84 2.15
C ASN A 15 -1.67 10.20 3.61
N PHE A 16 -0.60 10.57 4.31
CA PHE A 16 -0.64 10.90 5.74
C PHE A 16 -1.35 12.24 6.00
N ASP A 17 -1.29 13.19 5.08
CA ASP A 17 -1.91 14.50 5.22
C ASP A 17 -3.43 14.43 5.07
N ASN A 18 -3.89 13.64 4.09
CA ASN A 18 -5.30 13.49 3.76
C ASN A 18 -5.97 12.28 4.42
N ARG A 19 -5.25 11.54 5.28
CA ARG A 19 -5.71 10.32 5.95
C ARG A 19 -6.36 9.33 4.98
N ALA A 20 -5.62 8.94 3.95
CA ALA A 20 -6.17 8.11 2.89
C ALA A 20 -5.17 7.08 2.34
N ILE A 21 -5.71 5.96 1.85
CA ILE A 21 -4.98 4.91 1.14
C ILE A 21 -5.39 4.92 -0.34
N VAL A 22 -4.41 5.01 -1.23
CA VAL A 22 -4.63 4.98 -2.68
C VAL A 22 -4.51 3.53 -3.17
N ILE A 23 -5.63 2.92 -3.55
CA ILE A 23 -5.66 1.54 -4.04
C ILE A 23 -5.71 1.52 -5.56
N LYS A 24 -4.75 0.84 -6.20
CA LYS A 24 -4.77 0.52 -7.63
C LYS A 24 -5.72 -0.65 -7.86
N VAL A 25 -6.81 -0.41 -8.59
CA VAL A 25 -7.91 -1.38 -8.71
C VAL A 25 -7.71 -2.31 -9.90
N GLN A 26 -7.41 -1.77 -11.09
CA GLN A 26 -7.28 -2.57 -12.33
C GLN A 26 -6.51 -1.80 -13.41
N LYS A 27 -5.77 -2.57 -14.22
CA LYS A 27 -5.26 -2.16 -15.54
C LYS A 27 -6.21 -2.71 -16.60
N GLN A 28 -7.10 -1.88 -17.14
CA GLN A 28 -7.90 -2.27 -18.30
C GLN A 28 -7.12 -1.92 -19.57
N ARG A 29 -6.86 -2.92 -20.42
CA ARG A 29 -6.42 -2.69 -21.80
C ARG A 29 -7.65 -2.34 -22.63
N LYS A 30 -7.70 -1.11 -23.13
CA LYS A 30 -8.66 -0.71 -24.14
C LYS A 30 -8.29 -1.34 -25.49
N LYS A 31 -9.27 -1.44 -26.40
CA LYS A 31 -9.07 -1.98 -27.76
C LYS A 31 -8.01 -1.22 -28.57
N ASP A 32 -7.70 0.02 -28.19
CA ASP A 32 -6.65 0.88 -28.78
C ASP A 32 -5.23 0.59 -28.21
N GLY A 33 -5.08 -0.43 -27.36
CA GLY A 33 -3.83 -0.78 -26.72
C GLY A 33 -3.48 0.08 -25.49
N LYS A 34 -4.26 1.13 -25.17
CA LYS A 34 -4.00 1.97 -24.00
C LYS A 34 -4.38 1.25 -22.72
N VAL A 35 -3.49 1.28 -21.73
CA VAL A 35 -3.74 0.77 -20.38
C VAL A 35 -4.27 1.91 -19.53
N VAL A 36 -5.52 1.78 -19.05
CA VAL A 36 -6.07 2.70 -18.06
C VAL A 36 -5.89 2.11 -16.68
N GLU A 37 -5.13 2.81 -15.82
CA GLU A 37 -5.05 2.51 -14.39
C GLU A 37 -6.21 3.18 -13.66
N ARG A 38 -7.13 2.39 -13.10
CA ARG A 38 -8.16 2.94 -12.19
C ARG A 38 -7.63 2.92 -10.77
N ARG A 39 -7.61 4.10 -10.11
CA ARG A 39 -7.27 4.25 -8.70
C ARG A 39 -8.54 4.61 -7.92
N ARG A 40 -8.65 4.12 -6.70
CA ARG A 40 -9.65 4.58 -5.73
C ARG A 40 -8.95 5.07 -4.47
N VAL A 41 -9.55 6.05 -3.81
CA VAL A 41 -9.08 6.58 -2.53
C VAL A 41 -9.96 5.99 -1.43
N VAL A 42 -9.34 5.42 -0.41
CA VAL A 42 -10.02 4.90 0.77
C VAL A 42 -9.65 5.80 1.95
N PRO A 43 -10.59 6.59 2.49
CA PRO A 43 -10.33 7.36 3.70
C PRO A 43 -10.13 6.41 4.89
N ILE A 44 -9.25 6.79 5.80
CA ILE A 44 -8.99 6.09 7.05
C ILE A 44 -9.09 7.08 8.22
N ASP A 45 -9.43 6.57 9.39
CA ASP A 45 -9.47 7.37 10.61
C ASP A 45 -8.06 7.62 11.16
N GLN A 46 -7.97 8.52 12.14
CA GLN A 46 -6.69 8.89 12.76
C GLN A 46 -6.03 7.70 13.47
N GLY A 47 -6.81 6.86 14.16
CA GLY A 47 -6.29 5.69 14.87
C GLY A 47 -5.63 4.70 13.91
N THR A 48 -6.26 4.45 12.76
CA THR A 48 -5.65 3.64 11.70
C THR A 48 -4.36 4.25 11.16
N LEU A 49 -4.31 5.58 10.98
CA LEU A 49 -3.10 6.25 10.51
C LEU A 49 -1.95 6.12 11.52
N ASP A 50 -2.25 6.27 12.80
CA ASP A 50 -1.26 6.17 13.87
C ASP A 50 -0.72 4.74 14.01
N MET A 51 -1.60 3.73 13.93
CA MET A 51 -1.18 2.32 13.86
C MET A 51 -0.23 2.05 12.70
N ILE A 52 -0.49 2.64 11.52
CA ILE A 52 0.41 2.51 10.36
C ILE A 52 1.77 3.14 10.66
N LYS A 53 1.82 4.33 11.27
CA LYS A 53 3.08 4.99 11.64
C LYS A 53 3.88 4.18 12.64
N GLU A 54 3.25 3.71 13.71
CA GLU A 54 3.88 2.87 14.73
C GLU A 54 4.46 1.60 14.13
N TYR A 55 3.68 0.94 13.26
CA TYR A 55 4.14 -0.24 12.54
C TYR A 55 5.34 0.07 11.62
N LEU A 56 5.32 1.19 10.90
CA LEU A 56 6.44 1.62 10.04
C LEU A 56 7.71 1.92 10.83
N GLU A 57 7.60 2.46 12.05
CA GLU A 57 8.75 2.65 12.94
C GLU A 57 9.26 1.32 13.49
N TRP A 58 8.36 0.48 14.03
CA TRP A 58 8.71 -0.84 14.55
C TRP A 58 9.42 -1.70 13.50
N ARG A 59 8.95 -1.68 12.25
CA ARG A 59 9.52 -2.55 11.19
C ARG A 59 10.93 -2.16 10.75
N LYS A 60 11.41 -0.94 11.05
CA LYS A 60 12.79 -0.51 10.72
C LYS A 60 13.85 -1.39 11.39
N GLN A 61 13.48 -2.10 12.46
CA GLN A 61 14.34 -3.06 13.15
C GLN A 61 14.63 -4.31 12.30
N PHE A 62 13.90 -4.53 11.20
CA PHE A 62 14.08 -5.66 10.31
C PHE A 62 14.58 -5.21 8.94
N PRO A 63 15.62 -5.84 8.37
CA PRO A 63 16.08 -5.53 7.02
C PRO A 63 15.00 -5.89 5.98
N TYR A 64 14.46 -4.87 5.32
CA TYR A 64 13.54 -5.02 4.19
C TYR A 64 13.82 -3.96 3.13
N ASN A 65 14.13 -4.39 1.91
CA ASN A 65 14.50 -3.52 0.79
C ASN A 65 13.33 -3.24 -0.18
N GLY A 66 12.12 -3.69 0.13
CA GLY A 66 10.94 -3.46 -0.72
C GLY A 66 10.09 -2.27 -0.25
N ASP A 67 9.08 -1.92 -1.04
CA ASP A 67 8.20 -0.78 -0.77
C ASP A 67 6.81 -1.18 -0.25
N LEU A 68 6.52 -2.49 -0.13
CA LEU A 68 5.26 -2.97 0.43
C LEU A 68 5.06 -2.45 1.85
N LEU A 69 3.82 -2.11 2.17
CA LEU A 69 3.43 -1.76 3.53
C LEU A 69 3.59 -3.00 4.42
N PHE A 70 3.05 -4.15 4.01
CA PHE A 70 3.16 -5.40 4.76
C PHE A 70 4.02 -6.43 4.00
N PRO A 71 5.35 -6.50 4.24
CA PRO A 71 6.20 -7.48 3.60
C PRO A 71 5.83 -8.91 3.99
N ILE A 72 5.81 -9.81 3.01
CA ILE A 72 5.67 -11.26 3.26
C ILE A 72 7.01 -11.77 3.76
N ILE A 73 6.99 -12.60 4.82
CA ILE A 73 8.15 -13.11 5.57
C ILE A 73 9.31 -13.61 4.68
N ARG A 74 9.01 -14.12 3.48
CA ARG A 74 9.99 -14.64 2.50
C ARG A 74 10.84 -13.57 1.79
N GLN A 75 10.63 -12.28 2.05
CA GLN A 75 11.38 -11.17 1.45
C GLN A 75 12.39 -10.51 2.40
N ARG A 76 12.63 -11.07 3.59
CA ARG A 76 13.65 -10.59 4.51
C ARG A 76 15.04 -10.93 3.94
N VAL A 77 15.90 -9.92 3.87
CA VAL A 77 17.31 -10.11 3.47
C VAL A 77 18.07 -10.50 4.74
N ASN A 78 18.76 -11.64 4.71
CA ASN A 78 19.70 -12.05 5.77
C ASN A 78 20.93 -11.15 5.77
#